data_AF-A0A374V104-F1
#
_entry.id   AF-A0A374V104-F1
#
_cell.length_a   1.000
_cell.length_b   1.000
_cell.length_c   1.000
_cell.angle_alpha   90.00
_cell.angle_beta   90.00
_cell.angle_gamma   90.00
#
_symmetry.space_group_name_H-M   'P 1'
#
loop_
_entity.id
_entity.type
_entity.pdbx_description
1 polymer ?
#
loop_
_entity_poly.entity_id
_entity_poly.type
_entity_poly.pdbx_seq_one_letter_code
_entity_poly.pdbx_strand_id
1 'polypeptide(L)'
;MKILKKCLTCGAEFIASKMSNKYCCRECERDASRKREAKRKKSVRESEKEAALDKERDAVASRPFLTPSDVALLLDMSVSTVYRCFYSGIIKAVRIRRKTLVRREDLDKYFEDAGPYRKRSYKRKQEQEYYTLQEIMDKYKIGRKAVWGRCDRLGIPKVYEGRNTFYSKKLIDANFSELLDVIDIDNYYTLSQIMEMYNMTQGAALCFVKYHAVPRVKRNGRSYYSKVHIDCIKHKTDEIDPDWYSYEEAMQKYGITKDQVSYTLKTYSIKTEKRGKFTMIYRTDFDNIMHQRLQNSTPLIKSNGEEKVVFTAKQQEKICPATPEGYYSTDEVAEMFKISIKHAGVITRENNIPKIALKGFNFYEKGSIDLLYNKKNKYAEITDWITPEEMRTTYKMTADGVRSFIHRHKIPAKVEYGSTYYSKQHIEEIKNGYFVGRDRYYSVEEATKKYNLTNSLVFYYVNHYKLTRVKKQKFIFFRKEEFDRLMEKRFSEDDFIANIDI
;
A
#
# COMPACT_ATOMS: atom_id res chain seq x y z
N MET A 1 -3.51 -86.89 -16.39
CA MET A 1 -3.31 -85.68 -15.55
C MET A 1 -4.51 -84.77 -15.72
N LYS A 2 -5.17 -84.36 -14.62
CA LYS A 2 -6.22 -83.34 -14.62
C LYS A 2 -5.57 -82.01 -14.21
N ILE A 3 -5.63 -80.99 -15.07
CA ILE A 3 -4.91 -79.74 -14.87
C ILE A 3 -5.93 -78.66 -14.53
N LEU A 4 -5.89 -78.18 -13.28
CA LEU A 4 -6.74 -77.07 -12.85
C LEU A 4 -6.21 -75.76 -13.45
N LYS A 5 -7.04 -75.00 -14.16
CA LYS A 5 -6.69 -73.72 -14.77
C LYS A 5 -7.78 -72.68 -14.56
N LYS A 6 -7.42 -71.40 -14.59
CA LYS A 6 -8.38 -70.29 -14.64
C LYS A 6 -8.68 -69.90 -16.08
N CYS A 7 -9.95 -69.73 -16.42
CA CYS A 7 -10.39 -69.28 -17.72
C CYS A 7 -9.98 -67.81 -17.95
N LEU A 8 -9.34 -67.51 -19.09
CA LEU A 8 -8.91 -66.13 -19.41
C LEU A 8 -10.08 -65.16 -19.66
N THR A 9 -11.31 -65.64 -19.83
CA THR A 9 -12.49 -64.80 -20.12
C THR A 9 -13.33 -64.53 -18.88
N CYS A 10 -13.68 -65.58 -18.11
CA CYS A 10 -14.56 -65.46 -16.94
C CYS A 10 -13.84 -65.63 -15.59
N GLY A 11 -12.56 -65.99 -15.58
CA GLY A 11 -11.77 -66.18 -14.36
C GLY A 11 -12.06 -67.47 -13.57
N ALA A 12 -13.11 -68.22 -13.93
CA ALA A 12 -13.49 -69.45 -13.25
C ALA A 12 -12.43 -70.55 -13.39
N GLU A 13 -12.23 -71.33 -12.33
CA GLU A 13 -11.37 -72.51 -12.32
C GLU A 13 -12.06 -73.68 -13.03
N PHE A 14 -11.35 -74.33 -13.95
CA PHE A 14 -11.85 -75.47 -14.71
C PHE A 14 -10.76 -76.52 -14.90
N ILE A 15 -11.17 -77.77 -15.12
CA ILE A 15 -10.24 -78.88 -15.37
C ILE A 15 -9.97 -78.94 -16.87
N ALA A 16 -8.77 -78.54 -17.28
CA ALA A 16 -8.32 -78.62 -18.65
C ALA A 16 -7.81 -80.03 -18.99
N SER A 17 -8.25 -80.56 -20.13
CA SER A 17 -7.77 -81.84 -20.67
C SER A 17 -6.43 -81.71 -21.41
N LYS A 18 -6.14 -80.54 -21.99
CA LYS A 18 -4.88 -80.24 -22.70
C LYS A 18 -4.21 -78.99 -22.14
N MET A 19 -2.88 -78.95 -22.21
CA MET A 19 -2.12 -77.77 -21.79
C MET A 19 -2.37 -76.52 -22.64
N SER A 20 -2.83 -76.69 -23.88
CA SER A 20 -3.19 -75.59 -24.77
C SER A 20 -4.55 -74.96 -24.47
N ASN A 21 -5.41 -75.62 -23.67
CA ASN A 21 -6.74 -75.11 -23.37
C ASN A 21 -6.63 -73.90 -22.43
N LYS A 22 -7.22 -72.78 -22.86
CA LYS A 22 -7.18 -71.47 -22.18
C LYS A 22 -8.53 -71.03 -21.61
N TYR A 23 -9.61 -71.72 -21.98
CA TYR A 23 -11.00 -71.34 -21.68
C TYR A 23 -11.79 -72.53 -21.13
N CYS A 24 -12.74 -72.26 -20.23
CA CYS A 24 -13.56 -73.29 -19.61
C CYS A 24 -14.65 -73.86 -20.53
N CYS A 25 -15.08 -73.11 -21.55
CA CYS A 25 -16.10 -73.52 -22.51
C CYS A 25 -15.91 -72.84 -23.88
N ARG A 26 -16.57 -73.39 -24.93
CA ARG A 26 -16.56 -72.83 -26.30
C ARG A 26 -17.14 -71.41 -26.37
N GLU A 27 -18.00 -71.02 -25.43
CA GLU A 27 -18.54 -69.66 -25.36
C GLU A 27 -17.48 -68.65 -24.90
N CYS A 28 -16.73 -68.98 -23.84
CA CYS A 28 -15.62 -68.15 -23.36
C CYS A 28 -14.52 -67.98 -24.41
N GLU A 29 -14.28 -69.02 -25.22
CA GLU A 29 -13.33 -68.96 -26.34
C GLU A 29 -13.84 -68.07 -27.49
N ARG A 30 -15.12 -68.20 -27.87
CA ARG A 30 -15.75 -67.33 -28.88
C ARG A 30 -15.77 -65.87 -28.44
N ASP A 31 -16.07 -65.59 -27.17
CA ASP A 31 -16.06 -64.23 -26.62
C ASP A 31 -14.65 -63.63 -26.64
N ALA A 32 -13.63 -64.40 -26.26
CA ALA A 32 -12.24 -63.97 -26.36
C ALA A 32 -11.82 -63.67 -27.81
N SER A 33 -12.23 -64.51 -28.77
CA SER A 33 -11.98 -64.27 -30.20
C SER A 33 -12.64 -62.98 -30.69
N ARG A 34 -13.93 -62.78 -30.37
CA ARG A 34 -14.68 -61.57 -30.70
C ARG A 34 -14.03 -60.31 -30.11
N LYS A 35 -13.59 -60.37 -28.85
CA LYS A 35 -12.87 -59.27 -28.18
C LYS A 35 -11.53 -58.96 -28.86
N ARG A 36 -10.77 -59.98 -29.28
CA ARG A 36 -9.52 -59.78 -30.03
C ARG A 36 -9.76 -59.16 -31.40
N GLU A 37 -10.76 -59.64 -32.14
CA GLU A 37 -11.12 -59.09 -33.44
C GLU A 37 -11.64 -57.65 -33.32
N ALA A 38 -12.46 -57.36 -32.31
CA ALA A 38 -12.90 -56.00 -32.00
C ALA A 38 -11.71 -55.09 -31.64
N LYS A 39 -10.75 -55.57 -30.85
CA LYS A 39 -9.52 -54.83 -30.53
C LYS A 39 -8.67 -54.56 -31.77
N ARG A 40 -8.53 -55.54 -32.68
CA ARG A 40 -7.81 -55.37 -33.96
C ARG A 40 -8.52 -54.38 -34.89
N LYS A 41 -9.85 -54.49 -35.03
CA LYS A 41 -10.64 -53.53 -35.81
C LYS A 41 -10.56 -52.12 -35.23
N LYS A 42 -10.52 -52.00 -33.89
CA LYS A 42 -10.32 -50.72 -33.20
C LYS A 42 -8.92 -50.14 -33.48
N SER A 43 -7.86 -50.93 -33.36
CA SER A 43 -6.49 -50.45 -33.62
C SER A 43 -6.27 -50.04 -35.07
N VAL A 44 -6.84 -50.79 -36.03
CA VAL A 44 -6.78 -50.43 -37.46
C VAL A 44 -7.50 -49.10 -37.69
N ARG A 45 -8.71 -48.93 -37.16
CA ARG A 45 -9.45 -47.66 -37.25
C ARG A 45 -8.73 -46.49 -36.57
N GLU A 46 -8.05 -46.73 -35.46
CA GLU A 46 -7.25 -45.70 -34.77
C GLU A 46 -6.04 -45.31 -35.64
N SER A 47 -5.32 -46.29 -36.21
CA SER A 47 -4.19 -46.01 -37.11
C SER A 47 -4.61 -45.31 -38.42
N GLU A 48 -5.76 -45.68 -39.00
CA GLU A 48 -6.30 -45.01 -40.19
C GLU A 48 -6.68 -43.55 -39.89
N LYS A 49 -7.21 -43.29 -38.69
CA LYS A 49 -7.53 -41.93 -38.23
C LYS A 49 -6.27 -41.09 -38.00
N GLU A 50 -5.25 -41.66 -37.35
CA GLU A 50 -3.96 -40.98 -37.15
C GLU A 50 -3.32 -40.62 -38.50
N ALA A 51 -3.28 -41.57 -39.44
CA ALA A 51 -2.75 -41.32 -40.78
C ALA A 51 -3.55 -40.26 -41.57
N ALA A 52 -4.86 -40.13 -41.34
CA ALA A 52 -5.67 -39.07 -41.92
C ALA A 52 -5.38 -37.71 -41.28
N LEU A 53 -5.19 -37.66 -39.97
CA LEU A 53 -4.83 -36.44 -39.23
C LEU A 53 -3.44 -35.92 -39.62
N ASP A 54 -2.46 -36.80 -39.85
CA ASP A 54 -1.12 -36.38 -40.27
C ASP A 54 -1.13 -35.74 -41.67
N LYS A 55 -1.91 -36.29 -42.62
CA LYS A 55 -2.13 -35.65 -43.93
C LYS A 55 -2.78 -34.27 -43.80
N GLU A 56 -3.71 -34.11 -42.87
CA GLU A 56 -4.35 -32.83 -42.59
C GLU A 56 -3.37 -31.84 -41.93
N ARG A 57 -2.50 -32.30 -41.02
CA ARG A 57 -1.44 -31.48 -40.40
C ARG A 57 -0.49 -30.92 -41.44
N ASP A 58 -0.04 -31.75 -42.38
CA ASP A 58 0.84 -31.33 -43.47
C ASP A 58 0.18 -30.27 -44.37
N ALA A 59 -1.10 -30.45 -44.69
CA ALA A 59 -1.87 -29.49 -45.48
C ALA A 59 -2.16 -28.17 -44.74
N VAL A 60 -2.26 -28.21 -43.41
CA VAL A 60 -2.48 -27.03 -42.57
C VAL A 60 -1.18 -26.25 -42.31
N ALA A 61 -0.06 -26.96 -42.18
CA ALA A 61 1.26 -26.37 -41.92
C ALA A 61 1.71 -25.38 -43.00
N SER A 62 1.27 -25.57 -44.26
CA SER A 62 1.62 -24.68 -45.38
C SER A 62 0.77 -23.40 -45.46
N ARG A 63 -0.28 -23.24 -44.64
CA ARG A 63 -1.17 -22.08 -44.70
C ARG A 63 -0.58 -20.87 -43.94
N PRO A 64 -0.61 -19.66 -44.53
CA PRO A 64 -0.08 -18.45 -43.87
C PRO A 64 -0.94 -17.96 -42.70
N PHE A 65 -2.24 -18.24 -42.73
CA PHE A 65 -3.20 -17.90 -41.68
C PHE A 65 -3.90 -19.15 -41.17
N LEU A 66 -3.89 -19.33 -39.86
CA LEU A 66 -4.41 -20.49 -39.16
C LEU A 66 -5.66 -20.12 -38.36
N THR A 67 -6.66 -21.00 -38.38
CA THR A 67 -7.81 -20.94 -37.46
C THR A 67 -7.48 -21.57 -36.10
N PRO A 68 -8.28 -21.38 -35.04
CA PRO A 68 -8.04 -22.02 -33.76
C PRO A 68 -8.01 -23.55 -33.82
N SER A 69 -8.79 -24.13 -34.75
CA SER A 69 -8.79 -25.57 -35.02
C SER A 69 -7.50 -26.02 -35.71
N ASP A 70 -7.00 -25.23 -36.66
CA ASP A 70 -5.73 -25.48 -37.33
C ASP A 70 -4.55 -25.45 -36.34
N VAL A 71 -4.53 -24.44 -35.44
CA VAL A 71 -3.51 -24.32 -34.38
C VAL A 71 -3.60 -25.49 -33.39
N ALA A 72 -4.81 -25.92 -33.05
CA ALA A 72 -5.03 -27.08 -32.18
C ALA A 72 -4.49 -28.37 -32.79
N LEU A 73 -4.70 -28.56 -34.10
CA LEU A 73 -4.24 -29.72 -34.87
C LEU A 73 -2.70 -29.74 -35.01
N LEU A 74 -2.08 -28.58 -35.24
CA LEU A 74 -0.62 -28.44 -35.35
C LEU A 74 0.11 -28.64 -34.02
N LEU A 75 -0.43 -28.13 -32.92
CA LEU A 75 0.19 -28.21 -31.59
C LEU A 75 -0.23 -29.43 -30.76
N ASP A 76 -1.10 -30.27 -31.33
CA ASP A 76 -1.72 -31.42 -30.65
C ASP A 76 -2.37 -31.03 -29.30
N MET A 77 -3.14 -29.95 -29.32
CA MET A 77 -3.83 -29.41 -28.14
C MET A 77 -5.34 -29.36 -28.37
N SER A 78 -6.11 -29.35 -27.27
CA SER A 78 -7.54 -29.06 -27.38
C SER A 78 -7.78 -27.60 -27.82
N VAL A 79 -8.79 -27.38 -28.66
CA VAL A 79 -9.22 -26.04 -29.12
C VAL A 79 -9.48 -25.11 -27.93
N SER A 80 -10.04 -25.63 -26.83
CA SER A 80 -10.23 -24.87 -25.59
C SER A 80 -8.93 -24.37 -24.97
N THR A 81 -7.85 -25.16 -25.02
CA THR A 81 -6.54 -24.77 -24.52
C THR A 81 -5.92 -23.70 -25.43
N VAL A 82 -6.08 -23.83 -26.73
CA VAL A 82 -5.69 -22.79 -27.70
C VAL A 82 -6.40 -21.46 -27.40
N TYR A 83 -7.71 -21.48 -27.14
CA TYR A 83 -8.44 -20.29 -26.71
C TYR A 83 -7.93 -19.71 -25.38
N ARG A 84 -7.59 -20.55 -24.40
CA ARG A 84 -6.95 -20.08 -23.16
C ARG A 84 -5.63 -19.36 -23.44
N CYS A 85 -4.80 -19.90 -24.34
CA CYS A 85 -3.56 -19.25 -24.78
C CYS A 85 -3.79 -17.89 -25.44
N PHE A 86 -4.88 -17.74 -26.22
CA PHE A 86 -5.28 -16.44 -26.77
C PHE A 86 -5.73 -15.47 -25.68
N TYR A 87 -6.54 -15.92 -24.72
CA TYR A 87 -7.03 -15.08 -23.63
C TYR A 87 -5.91 -14.63 -22.67
N SER A 88 -4.91 -15.48 -22.44
CA SER A 88 -3.73 -15.13 -21.65
C SER A 88 -2.72 -14.28 -22.43
N GLY A 89 -2.96 -13.99 -23.71
CA GLY A 89 -2.06 -13.20 -24.56
C GLY A 89 -0.74 -13.91 -24.90
N ILE A 90 -0.68 -15.24 -24.74
CA ILE A 90 0.53 -16.02 -25.01
C ILE A 90 0.77 -16.10 -26.53
N ILE A 91 -0.28 -16.41 -27.30
CA ILE A 91 -0.23 -16.48 -28.75
C ILE A 91 -1.01 -15.29 -29.31
N LYS A 92 -0.39 -14.52 -30.21
CA LYS A 92 -1.04 -13.37 -30.85
C LYS A 92 -2.09 -13.83 -31.85
N ALA A 93 -3.34 -13.43 -31.62
CA ALA A 93 -4.47 -13.78 -32.47
C ALA A 93 -5.32 -12.53 -32.77
N VAL A 94 -5.92 -12.48 -33.96
CA VAL A 94 -6.81 -11.39 -34.39
C VAL A 94 -8.21 -11.93 -34.63
N ARG A 95 -9.21 -11.32 -33.99
CA ARG A 95 -10.63 -11.64 -34.24
C ARG A 95 -11.20 -10.71 -35.30
N ILE A 96 -11.50 -11.25 -36.47
CA ILE A 96 -12.18 -10.55 -37.57
C ILE A 96 -13.62 -11.04 -37.65
N ARG A 97 -14.56 -10.19 -37.18
CA ARG A 97 -15.99 -10.54 -37.05
C ARG A 97 -16.20 -11.83 -36.25
N ARG A 98 -16.61 -12.92 -36.93
CA ARG A 98 -16.89 -14.24 -36.33
C ARG A 98 -15.70 -15.23 -36.42
N LYS A 99 -14.61 -14.87 -37.09
CA LYS A 99 -13.43 -15.73 -37.27
C LYS A 99 -12.26 -15.20 -36.45
N THR A 100 -11.54 -16.11 -35.79
CA THR A 100 -10.24 -15.82 -35.17
C THR A 100 -9.15 -16.36 -36.08
N LEU A 101 -8.14 -15.55 -36.36
CA LEU A 101 -7.01 -15.93 -37.22
C LEU A 101 -5.69 -15.68 -36.48
N VAL A 102 -4.75 -16.58 -36.69
CA VAL A 102 -3.37 -16.52 -36.19
C VAL A 102 -2.44 -16.54 -37.40
N ARG A 103 -1.44 -15.66 -37.44
CA ARG A 103 -0.40 -15.73 -38.48
C ARG A 103 0.58 -16.83 -38.12
N ARG A 104 0.94 -17.68 -39.09
CA ARG A 104 1.91 -18.76 -38.88
C ARG A 104 3.24 -18.23 -38.33
N GLU A 105 3.73 -17.14 -38.92
CA GLU A 105 4.96 -16.45 -38.49
C GLU A 105 4.91 -15.98 -37.03
N ASP A 106 3.78 -15.44 -36.57
CA ASP A 106 3.64 -14.97 -35.18
C ASP A 106 3.63 -16.15 -34.20
N LEU A 107 3.15 -17.32 -34.64
CA LEU A 107 3.21 -18.56 -33.86
C LEU A 107 4.64 -19.12 -33.81
N ASP A 108 5.37 -19.11 -34.91
CA ASP A 108 6.77 -19.57 -34.96
C ASP A 108 7.69 -18.66 -34.15
N LYS A 109 7.55 -17.33 -34.28
CA LYS A 109 8.29 -16.35 -33.46
C LYS A 109 8.09 -16.57 -31.96
N TYR A 110 6.90 -16.96 -31.53
CA TYR A 110 6.66 -17.27 -30.12
C TYR A 110 7.54 -18.42 -29.61
N PHE A 111 7.80 -19.43 -30.44
CA PHE A 111 8.71 -20.53 -30.09
C PHE A 111 10.18 -20.13 -30.17
N GLU A 112 10.54 -19.26 -31.12
CA GLU A 112 11.90 -18.71 -31.24
C GLU A 112 12.26 -17.80 -30.06
N ASP A 113 11.32 -16.96 -29.61
CA ASP A 113 11.48 -16.02 -28.49
C ASP A 113 11.26 -16.68 -27.12
N ALA A 114 10.90 -17.96 -27.07
CA ALA A 114 10.57 -18.64 -25.83
C ALA A 114 11.81 -18.77 -24.93
N GLY A 115 11.74 -18.19 -23.73
CA GLY A 115 12.75 -18.38 -22.69
C GLY A 115 12.88 -19.85 -22.23
N PRO A 116 13.95 -20.19 -21.49
CA PRO A 116 14.22 -21.57 -21.08
C PRO A 116 13.03 -22.17 -20.31
N TYR A 117 12.70 -23.42 -20.63
CA TYR A 117 11.56 -24.12 -20.06
C TYR A 117 11.61 -24.12 -18.52
N ARG A 118 10.66 -23.43 -17.88
CA ARG A 118 10.50 -23.44 -16.42
C ARG A 118 9.62 -24.61 -16.02
N LYS A 119 10.24 -25.69 -15.51
CA LYS A 119 9.51 -26.82 -14.92
C LYS A 119 8.57 -26.30 -13.83
N ARG A 120 7.29 -26.68 -13.88
CA ARG A 120 6.35 -26.41 -12.78
C ARG A 120 6.92 -27.03 -11.51
N SER A 121 7.41 -26.21 -10.58
CA SER A 121 7.84 -26.71 -9.28
C SER A 121 6.59 -27.06 -8.48
N TYR A 122 6.26 -28.34 -8.39
CA TYR A 122 5.40 -28.83 -7.32
C TYR A 122 6.22 -28.72 -6.03
N LYS A 123 6.17 -27.56 -5.36
CA LYS A 123 6.68 -27.48 -3.99
C LYS A 123 5.88 -28.50 -3.18
N ARG A 124 6.53 -29.57 -2.72
CA ARG A 124 5.95 -30.53 -1.77
C ARG A 124 5.45 -29.68 -0.59
N LYS A 125 4.14 -29.72 -0.28
CA LYS A 125 3.61 -29.05 0.92
C LYS A 125 4.48 -29.51 2.09
N GLN A 126 5.14 -28.58 2.78
CA GLN A 126 5.81 -28.92 4.03
C GLN A 126 4.78 -29.55 4.95
N GLU A 127 5.13 -30.69 5.53
CA GLU A 127 4.31 -31.40 6.52
C GLU A 127 4.19 -30.46 7.71
N GLN A 128 3.12 -29.67 7.76
CA GLN A 128 2.79 -28.88 8.92
C GLN A 128 2.33 -29.88 9.95
N GLU A 129 3.14 -30.14 10.96
CA GLU A 129 2.67 -30.94 12.09
C GLU A 129 1.54 -30.17 12.77
N TYR A 130 0.39 -30.82 12.89
CA TYR A 130 -0.79 -30.28 13.58
C TYR A 130 -0.92 -30.91 14.97
N TYR A 131 -1.47 -30.16 15.92
CA TYR A 131 -2.03 -30.70 17.15
C TYR A 131 -3.53 -30.95 16.97
N THR A 132 -4.00 -32.05 17.53
CA THR A 132 -5.40 -32.28 17.84
C THR A 132 -5.82 -31.44 19.04
N LEU A 133 -7.12 -31.17 19.15
CA LEU A 133 -7.67 -30.45 20.31
C LEU A 133 -7.35 -31.14 21.65
N GLN A 134 -7.33 -32.48 21.68
CA GLN A 134 -7.04 -33.26 22.88
C GLN A 134 -5.57 -33.10 23.31
N GLU A 135 -4.62 -33.17 22.37
CA GLU A 135 -3.20 -32.95 22.67
C GLU A 135 -2.93 -31.54 23.23
N ILE A 136 -3.64 -30.51 22.73
CA ILE A 136 -3.52 -29.16 23.27
C ILE A 136 -4.04 -29.10 24.72
N MET A 137 -5.17 -29.75 24.99
CA MET A 137 -5.74 -29.83 26.33
C MET A 137 -4.76 -30.52 27.30
N ASP A 138 -4.15 -31.62 26.86
CA ASP A 138 -3.25 -32.42 27.70
C ASP A 138 -1.89 -31.74 27.92
N LYS A 139 -1.34 -31.05 26.91
CA LYS A 139 -0.07 -30.32 27.00
C LYS A 139 -0.19 -29.07 27.88
N TYR A 140 -1.24 -28.26 27.67
CA TYR A 140 -1.39 -26.97 28.33
C TYR A 140 -2.34 -26.98 29.55
N LYS A 141 -2.88 -28.15 29.91
CA LYS A 141 -3.79 -28.35 31.05
C LYS A 141 -4.96 -27.37 31.08
N ILE A 142 -5.52 -27.09 29.90
CA ILE A 142 -6.66 -26.19 29.71
C ILE A 142 -7.89 -26.95 29.20
N GLY A 143 -9.07 -26.47 29.58
CA GLY A 143 -10.34 -27.06 29.12
C GLY A 143 -10.64 -26.76 27.66
N ARG A 144 -11.40 -27.65 27.01
CA ARG A 144 -11.79 -27.57 25.59
C ARG A 144 -12.29 -26.18 25.14
N LYS A 145 -13.24 -25.61 25.89
CA LYS A 145 -13.82 -24.28 25.59
C LYS A 145 -12.76 -23.17 25.67
N ALA A 146 -11.79 -23.29 26.56
CA ALA A 146 -10.72 -22.30 26.71
C ALA A 146 -9.75 -22.37 25.53
N VAL A 147 -9.44 -23.57 25.01
CA VAL A 147 -8.65 -23.73 23.78
C VAL A 147 -9.33 -23.01 22.61
N TRP A 148 -10.60 -23.32 22.35
CA TRP A 148 -11.35 -22.67 21.27
C TRP A 148 -11.41 -21.16 21.43
N GLY A 149 -11.82 -20.66 22.60
CA GLY A 149 -11.92 -19.23 22.84
C GLY A 149 -10.58 -18.48 22.80
N ARG A 150 -9.45 -19.17 23.01
CA ARG A 150 -8.11 -18.59 22.85
C ARG A 150 -7.66 -18.62 21.39
N CYS A 151 -7.85 -19.75 20.69
CA CYS A 151 -7.57 -19.84 19.25
C CYS A 151 -8.39 -18.82 18.43
N ASP A 152 -9.66 -18.62 18.78
CA ASP A 152 -10.55 -17.66 18.10
C ASP A 152 -10.12 -16.21 18.34
N ARG A 153 -9.75 -15.84 19.57
CA ARG A 153 -9.24 -14.49 19.89
C ARG A 153 -7.90 -14.19 19.22
N LEU A 154 -7.02 -15.18 19.12
CA LEU A 154 -5.68 -15.03 18.53
C LEU A 154 -5.68 -15.26 17.01
N GLY A 155 -6.84 -15.54 16.41
CA GLY A 155 -6.97 -15.75 14.97
C GLY A 155 -6.18 -16.96 14.44
N ILE A 156 -6.01 -18.01 15.25
CA ILE A 156 -5.25 -19.20 14.84
C ILE A 156 -6.12 -20.02 13.86
N PRO A 157 -5.65 -20.29 12.63
CA PRO A 157 -6.44 -21.01 11.63
C PRO A 157 -6.85 -22.41 12.11
N LYS A 158 -8.14 -22.74 11.93
CA LYS A 158 -8.70 -24.07 12.17
C LYS A 158 -8.60 -24.89 10.90
N VAL A 159 -7.97 -26.05 10.97
CA VAL A 159 -7.97 -27.04 9.90
C VAL A 159 -8.92 -28.17 10.29
N TYR A 160 -9.88 -28.48 9.43
CA TYR A 160 -10.83 -29.56 9.67
C TYR A 160 -10.43 -30.79 8.86
N GLU A 161 -10.21 -31.92 9.54
CA GLU A 161 -10.09 -33.22 8.89
C GLU A 161 -11.18 -34.14 9.47
N GLY A 162 -12.26 -34.32 8.69
CA GLY A 162 -13.45 -35.03 9.15
C GLY A 162 -14.18 -34.30 10.29
N ARG A 163 -14.40 -34.99 11.41
CA ARG A 163 -15.05 -34.44 12.62
C ARG A 163 -14.07 -33.75 13.58
N ASN A 164 -12.76 -33.88 13.34
CA ASN A 164 -11.72 -33.40 14.23
C ASN A 164 -11.20 -32.03 13.77
N THR A 165 -10.87 -31.18 14.75
CA THR A 165 -10.28 -29.86 14.52
C THR A 165 -8.80 -29.89 14.90
N PHE A 166 -7.99 -29.40 13.97
CA PHE A 166 -6.53 -29.38 14.04
C PHE A 166 -6.01 -27.95 14.02
N TYR A 167 -4.88 -27.75 14.70
CA TYR A 167 -4.20 -26.46 14.78
C TYR A 167 -2.70 -26.66 14.55
N SER A 168 -2.04 -25.70 13.89
CA SER A 168 -0.60 -25.80 13.63
C SER A 168 0.19 -25.82 14.94
N LYS A 169 1.06 -26.83 15.14
CA LYS A 169 1.87 -26.97 16.37
C LYS A 169 2.66 -25.69 16.70
N LYS A 170 3.34 -25.13 15.71
CA LYS A 170 4.15 -23.90 15.84
C LYS A 170 3.36 -22.70 16.36
N LEU A 171 2.13 -22.52 15.87
CA LEU A 171 1.29 -21.39 16.26
C LEU A 171 0.73 -21.59 17.66
N ILE A 172 0.35 -22.81 18.01
CA ILE A 172 -0.12 -23.12 19.36
C ILE A 172 1.03 -22.91 20.36
N ASP A 173 2.22 -23.45 20.10
CA ASP A 173 3.33 -23.36 21.03
C ASP A 173 3.79 -21.92 21.28
N ALA A 174 3.81 -21.08 20.25
CA ALA A 174 4.13 -19.66 20.40
C ALA A 174 3.09 -18.88 21.22
N ASN A 175 1.80 -19.23 21.11
CA ASN A 175 0.69 -18.47 21.70
C ASN A 175 0.22 -19.00 23.06
N PHE A 176 0.56 -20.25 23.40
CA PHE A 176 0.13 -20.94 24.61
C PHE A 176 1.29 -21.16 25.60
N SER A 177 2.53 -20.80 25.24
CA SER A 177 3.72 -20.88 26.10
C SER A 177 3.50 -20.27 27.48
N GLU A 178 2.87 -19.09 27.54
CA GLU A 178 2.53 -18.39 28.80
C GLU A 178 1.76 -19.25 29.79
N LEU A 179 1.03 -20.28 29.32
CA LEU A 179 0.26 -21.19 30.19
C LEU A 179 1.14 -22.13 31.01
N LEU A 180 2.36 -22.38 30.54
CA LEU A 180 3.34 -23.24 31.19
C LEU A 180 4.19 -22.48 32.21
N ASP A 181 4.19 -21.14 32.19
CA ASP A 181 4.94 -20.33 33.15
C ASP A 181 4.52 -20.68 34.58
N VAL A 182 5.52 -20.99 35.40
CA VAL A 182 5.35 -21.29 36.82
C VAL A 182 4.82 -20.03 37.50
N ILE A 183 3.66 -20.13 38.15
CA ILE A 183 3.17 -19.03 38.98
C ILE A 183 4.07 -18.96 40.21
N ASP A 184 4.60 -17.78 40.48
CA ASP A 184 5.24 -17.49 41.75
C ASP A 184 4.19 -17.53 42.87
N ILE A 185 4.13 -18.65 43.59
CA ILE A 185 3.11 -18.95 44.59
C ILE A 185 3.18 -17.94 45.74
N ASP A 186 4.36 -17.38 46.03
CA ASP A 186 4.57 -16.52 47.18
C ASP A 186 3.82 -15.18 47.07
N ASN A 187 3.52 -14.76 45.83
CA ASN A 187 2.84 -13.52 45.51
C ASN A 187 1.31 -13.63 45.39
N TYR A 188 0.75 -14.84 45.51
CA TYR A 188 -0.68 -15.08 45.34
C TYR A 188 -1.27 -15.95 46.45
N TYR A 189 -2.48 -15.58 46.90
CA TYR A 189 -3.31 -16.44 47.72
C TYR A 189 -4.26 -17.28 46.89
N THR A 190 -4.48 -18.51 47.32
CA THR A 190 -5.62 -19.32 46.91
C THR A 190 -6.86 -18.91 47.68
N LEU A 191 -8.06 -19.23 47.15
CA LEU A 191 -9.31 -18.95 47.85
C LEU A 191 -9.35 -19.60 49.25
N SER A 192 -8.82 -20.83 49.37
CA SER A 192 -8.73 -21.56 50.63
C SER A 192 -7.85 -20.83 51.65
N GLN A 193 -6.70 -20.30 51.23
CA GLN A 193 -5.84 -19.49 52.11
C GLN A 193 -6.53 -18.21 52.56
N ILE A 194 -7.28 -17.53 51.68
CA ILE A 194 -8.05 -16.33 52.07
C ILE A 194 -9.11 -16.67 53.12
N MET A 195 -9.81 -17.79 52.95
CA MET A 195 -10.82 -18.25 53.90
C MET A 195 -10.20 -18.52 55.27
N GLU A 196 -9.05 -19.20 55.30
CA GLU A 196 -8.32 -19.55 56.52
C GLU A 196 -7.72 -18.33 57.22
N MET A 197 -7.01 -17.46 56.49
CA MET A 197 -6.35 -16.28 57.06
C MET A 197 -7.34 -15.25 57.64
N TYR A 198 -8.50 -15.07 56.99
CA TYR A 198 -9.46 -14.04 57.36
C TYR A 198 -10.74 -14.60 57.99
N ASN A 199 -10.78 -15.89 58.33
CA ASN A 199 -11.94 -16.59 58.89
C ASN A 199 -13.25 -16.30 58.14
N MET A 200 -13.19 -16.27 56.81
CA MET A 200 -14.33 -15.96 55.95
C MET A 200 -14.94 -17.25 55.38
N THR A 201 -16.26 -17.29 55.28
CA THR A 201 -16.93 -18.34 54.50
C THR A 201 -16.57 -18.22 53.01
N GLN A 202 -16.64 -19.32 52.27
CA GLN A 202 -16.30 -19.35 50.84
C GLN A 202 -17.09 -18.30 50.03
N GLY A 203 -18.39 -18.15 50.32
CA GLY A 203 -19.24 -17.14 49.71
C GLY A 203 -18.80 -15.72 50.04
N ALA A 204 -18.46 -15.45 51.30
CA ALA A 204 -17.97 -14.15 51.73
C ALA A 204 -16.62 -13.79 51.10
N ALA A 205 -15.69 -14.75 51.00
CA ALA A 205 -14.40 -14.56 50.33
C ALA A 205 -14.56 -14.27 48.82
N LEU A 206 -15.47 -14.99 48.14
CA LEU A 206 -15.77 -14.74 46.73
C LEU A 206 -16.44 -13.38 46.50
N CYS A 207 -17.39 -13.00 47.36
CA CYS A 207 -17.99 -11.67 47.33
C CYS A 207 -16.97 -10.58 47.59
N PHE A 208 -16.07 -10.76 48.57
CA PHE A 208 -15.01 -9.82 48.90
C PHE A 208 -14.08 -9.55 47.71
N VAL A 209 -13.51 -10.60 47.12
CA VAL A 209 -12.63 -10.50 45.96
C VAL A 209 -13.37 -9.85 44.77
N LYS A 210 -14.63 -10.22 44.54
CA LYS A 210 -15.43 -9.68 43.43
C LYS A 210 -15.76 -8.20 43.65
N TYR A 211 -16.17 -7.83 44.86
CA TYR A 211 -16.55 -6.47 45.22
C TYR A 211 -15.38 -5.50 45.09
N HIS A 212 -14.19 -5.90 45.56
CA HIS A 212 -12.98 -5.08 45.45
C HIS A 212 -12.19 -5.29 44.14
N ALA A 213 -12.75 -6.04 43.18
CA ALA A 213 -12.14 -6.30 41.88
C ALA A 213 -10.67 -6.76 41.95
N VAL A 214 -10.35 -7.64 42.91
CA VAL A 214 -8.97 -8.11 43.15
C VAL A 214 -8.43 -8.83 41.91
N PRO A 215 -7.23 -8.46 41.40
CA PRO A 215 -6.61 -9.15 40.28
C PRO A 215 -6.43 -10.64 40.56
N ARG A 216 -6.84 -11.47 39.60
CA ARG A 216 -6.77 -12.92 39.69
C ARG A 216 -6.19 -13.56 38.45
N VAL A 217 -5.46 -14.64 38.64
CA VAL A 217 -4.95 -15.50 37.58
C VAL A 217 -5.62 -16.87 37.73
N LYS A 218 -6.13 -17.44 36.63
CA LYS A 218 -6.68 -18.80 36.61
C LYS A 218 -5.70 -19.75 35.94
N ARG A 219 -5.23 -20.77 36.66
CA ARG A 219 -4.39 -21.85 36.12
C ARG A 219 -4.85 -23.18 36.69
N ASN A 220 -4.89 -24.22 35.86
CA ASN A 220 -5.26 -25.59 36.24
C ASN A 220 -6.60 -25.67 37.01
N GLY A 221 -7.59 -24.85 36.63
CA GLY A 221 -8.89 -24.80 37.29
C GLY A 221 -8.91 -24.11 38.66
N ARG A 222 -7.76 -23.69 39.20
CA ARG A 222 -7.65 -22.92 40.43
C ARG A 222 -7.53 -21.43 40.15
N SER A 223 -8.06 -20.61 41.05
CA SER A 223 -7.94 -19.14 41.00
C SER A 223 -6.95 -18.68 42.07
N TYR A 224 -5.96 -17.92 41.62
CA TYR A 224 -4.92 -17.30 42.43
C TYR A 224 -5.18 -15.80 42.47
N TYR A 225 -5.23 -15.21 43.64
CA TYR A 225 -5.55 -13.82 43.88
C TYR A 225 -4.32 -13.09 44.42
N SER A 226 -4.06 -11.88 43.95
CA SER A 226 -2.85 -11.16 44.37
C SER A 226 -2.84 -10.93 45.89
N LYS A 227 -1.78 -11.40 46.55
CA LYS A 227 -1.57 -11.30 47.99
C LYS A 227 -1.57 -9.84 48.46
N VAL A 228 -0.73 -9.02 47.80
CA VAL A 228 -0.61 -7.58 48.02
C VAL A 228 -1.97 -6.88 48.03
N HIS A 229 -2.84 -7.18 47.06
CA HIS A 229 -4.14 -6.51 46.96
C HIS A 229 -5.07 -6.89 48.11
N ILE A 230 -5.12 -8.18 48.46
CA ILE A 230 -5.98 -8.67 49.54
C ILE A 230 -5.53 -8.08 50.87
N ASP A 231 -4.21 -8.08 51.11
CA ASP A 231 -3.61 -7.57 52.34
C ASP A 231 -3.81 -6.06 52.46
N CYS A 232 -3.62 -5.27 51.40
CA CYS A 232 -3.92 -3.82 51.43
C CYS A 232 -5.39 -3.52 51.77
N ILE A 233 -6.34 -4.29 51.22
CA ILE A 233 -7.78 -4.05 51.46
C ILE A 233 -8.16 -4.44 52.90
N LYS A 234 -7.58 -5.52 53.43
CA LYS A 234 -7.92 -6.04 54.77
C LYS A 234 -7.19 -5.33 55.90
N HIS A 235 -5.94 -4.91 55.69
CA HIS A 235 -5.13 -4.32 56.75
C HIS A 235 -5.35 -2.81 56.95
N LYS A 236 -6.01 -2.07 56.06
CA LYS A 236 -6.43 -0.67 56.29
C LYS A 236 -5.35 0.23 56.96
N THR A 237 -4.07 0.02 56.66
CA THR A 237 -2.97 0.81 57.22
C THR A 237 -2.21 1.48 56.09
N ASP A 238 -2.21 2.81 56.12
CA ASP A 238 -1.42 3.74 55.31
C ASP A 238 0.09 3.66 55.66
N GLU A 239 0.66 2.46 55.69
CA GLU A 239 2.12 2.30 55.68
C GLU A 239 2.51 1.81 54.29
N ILE A 240 2.65 2.80 53.41
CA ILE A 240 3.29 2.64 52.10
C ILE A 240 4.73 2.24 52.37
N ASP A 241 5.07 1.02 51.96
CA ASP A 241 6.43 0.51 51.79
C ASP A 241 7.43 1.66 51.50
N PRO A 242 8.35 2.00 52.43
CA PRO A 242 9.17 3.21 52.40
C PRO A 242 9.97 3.43 51.11
N ASP A 243 10.15 2.36 50.32
CA ASP A 243 11.01 2.32 49.15
C ASP A 243 10.29 2.62 47.81
N TRP A 244 8.97 2.85 47.81
CA TRP A 244 8.19 3.03 46.56
C TRP A 244 7.39 4.33 46.47
N TYR A 245 7.46 5.01 45.32
CA TYR A 245 6.62 6.17 44.97
C TYR A 245 5.41 5.79 44.15
N SER A 246 4.29 6.45 44.44
CA SER A 246 3.16 6.58 43.53
C SER A 246 3.45 7.63 42.45
N TYR A 247 2.73 7.57 41.34
CA TYR A 247 2.79 8.61 40.29
C TYR A 247 2.43 10.00 40.83
N GLU A 248 1.45 10.08 41.73
CA GLU A 248 0.98 11.34 42.32
C GLU A 248 2.03 11.93 43.26
N GLU A 249 2.70 11.08 44.06
CA GLU A 249 3.79 11.49 44.95
C GLU A 249 5.00 12.02 44.17
N ALA A 250 5.39 11.33 43.09
CA ALA A 250 6.47 11.76 42.21
C ALA A 250 6.17 13.11 41.52
N MET A 251 4.91 13.36 41.16
CA MET A 251 4.46 14.63 40.60
C MET A 251 4.54 15.76 41.62
N GLN A 252 4.08 15.52 42.86
CA GLN A 252 4.09 16.52 43.93
C GLN A 252 5.52 16.87 44.37
N LYS A 253 6.39 15.86 44.55
CA LYS A 253 7.76 16.07 45.04
C LYS A 253 8.62 16.89 44.08
N TYR A 254 8.48 16.67 42.78
CA TYR A 254 9.35 17.25 41.75
C TYR A 254 8.67 18.30 40.87
N GLY A 255 7.39 18.61 41.10
CA GLY A 255 6.63 19.58 40.29
C GLY A 255 6.52 19.20 38.81
N ILE A 256 6.57 17.91 38.49
CA ILE A 256 6.57 17.40 37.12
C ILE A 256 5.21 16.85 36.71
N THR A 257 4.95 16.85 35.40
CA THR A 257 3.72 16.28 34.84
C THR A 257 3.77 14.75 34.75
N LYS A 258 2.60 14.11 34.74
CA LYS A 258 2.45 12.67 34.53
C LYS A 258 3.22 12.15 33.32
N ASP A 259 3.21 12.88 32.20
CA ASP A 259 3.91 12.47 30.98
C ASP A 259 5.43 12.52 31.14
N GLN A 260 5.95 13.46 31.94
CA GLN A 260 7.39 13.54 32.25
C GLN A 260 7.84 12.39 33.17
N VAL A 261 6.99 11.99 34.14
CA VAL A 261 7.21 10.77 34.92
C VAL A 261 7.20 9.54 34.00
N SER A 262 6.27 9.45 33.04
CA SER A 262 6.25 8.33 32.09
C SER A 262 7.47 8.27 31.18
N TYR A 263 7.92 9.43 30.71
CA TYR A 263 9.10 9.55 29.87
C TYR A 263 10.38 9.13 30.61
N THR A 264 10.55 9.55 31.86
CA THR A 264 11.73 9.21 32.67
C THR A 264 11.83 7.71 32.92
N LEU A 265 10.72 7.07 33.32
CA LEU A 265 10.66 5.62 33.52
C LEU A 265 11.06 4.84 32.26
N LYS A 266 10.58 5.26 31.08
CA LYS A 266 10.90 4.60 29.80
C LYS A 266 12.34 4.81 29.36
N THR A 267 12.92 5.97 29.65
CA THR A 267 14.25 6.36 29.15
C THR A 267 15.38 5.73 29.97
N TYR A 268 15.22 5.70 31.29
CA TYR A 268 16.28 5.28 32.22
C TYR A 268 16.05 3.90 32.84
N SER A 269 15.05 3.15 32.35
CA SER A 269 14.76 1.76 32.77
C SER A 269 14.70 1.59 34.29
N ILE A 270 13.99 2.49 34.96
CA ILE A 270 13.81 2.49 36.42
C ILE A 270 12.98 1.27 36.83
N LYS A 271 13.32 0.65 37.96
CA LYS A 271 12.53 -0.47 38.51
C LYS A 271 11.11 0.01 38.82
N THR A 272 10.12 -0.65 38.20
CA THR A 272 8.70 -0.37 38.43
C THR A 272 7.95 -1.64 38.75
N GLU A 273 7.06 -1.56 39.73
CA GLU A 273 6.16 -2.66 40.11
C GLU A 273 4.71 -2.26 39.80
N LYS A 274 3.91 -3.20 39.30
CA LYS A 274 2.46 -2.99 39.07
C LYS A 274 1.67 -3.43 40.30
N ARG A 275 1.27 -2.48 41.16
CA ARG A 275 0.31 -2.72 42.26
C ARG A 275 -1.10 -2.32 41.81
N GLY A 276 -1.70 -3.20 41.00
CA GLY A 276 -3.08 -3.04 40.49
C GLY A 276 -3.19 -2.02 39.36
N LYS A 277 -4.02 -1.00 39.56
CA LYS A 277 -4.11 0.14 38.63
C LYS A 277 -2.89 1.06 38.74
N PHE A 278 -2.20 1.02 39.88
CA PHE A 278 -1.08 1.91 40.17
C PHE A 278 0.25 1.30 39.71
N THR A 279 1.14 2.17 39.20
CA THR A 279 2.52 1.81 38.89
C THR A 279 3.37 2.41 39.99
N MET A 280 3.99 1.56 40.79
CA MET A 280 4.93 1.96 41.83
C MET A 280 6.31 2.13 41.22
N ILE A 281 6.99 3.18 41.64
CA ILE A 281 8.29 3.60 41.13
C ILE A 281 9.29 3.47 42.28
N TYR A 282 10.43 2.80 42.08
CA TYR A 282 11.42 2.68 43.15
C TYR A 282 12.03 4.05 43.49
N ARG A 283 11.97 4.47 44.76
CA ARG A 283 12.23 5.87 45.18
C ARG A 283 13.66 6.32 44.92
N THR A 284 14.63 5.53 45.36
CA THR A 284 16.07 5.88 45.29
C THR A 284 16.55 6.02 43.85
N ASP A 285 16.17 5.09 42.97
CA ASP A 285 16.52 5.14 41.54
C ASP A 285 15.90 6.37 40.87
N PHE A 286 14.63 6.65 41.16
CA PHE A 286 13.91 7.79 40.59
C PHE A 286 14.46 9.13 41.06
N ASP A 287 14.76 9.26 42.36
CA ASP A 287 15.31 10.47 42.95
C ASP A 287 16.68 10.82 42.35
N ASN A 288 17.58 9.83 42.25
CA ASN A 288 18.91 10.03 41.66
C ASN A 288 18.84 10.55 40.23
N ILE A 289 17.94 9.97 39.41
CA ILE A 289 17.74 10.40 38.02
C ILE A 289 17.11 11.79 37.96
N MET A 290 16.15 12.08 38.83
CA MET A 290 15.50 13.39 38.87
C MET A 290 16.49 14.48 39.30
N HIS A 291 17.35 14.23 40.29
CA HIS A 291 18.42 15.15 40.68
C HIS A 291 19.40 15.41 39.53
N GLN A 292 19.84 14.38 38.81
CA GLN A 292 20.69 14.53 37.62
C GLN A 292 20.01 15.33 36.50
N ARG A 293 18.70 15.17 36.32
CA ARG A 293 17.94 15.91 35.28
C ARG A 293 17.68 17.36 35.68
N LEU A 294 17.41 17.64 36.95
CA LEU A 294 17.18 18.99 37.47
C LEU A 294 18.43 19.87 37.35
N GLN A 295 19.62 19.30 37.56
CA GLN A 295 20.91 19.99 37.34
C GLN A 295 21.12 20.46 35.90
N ASN A 296 20.46 19.83 34.92
CA ASN A 296 20.59 20.12 33.49
C ASN A 296 19.37 20.87 32.90
N SER A 297 18.45 21.36 33.75
CA SER A 297 17.18 21.96 33.30
C SER A 297 17.11 23.46 33.57
N THR A 298 16.44 24.20 32.67
CA THR A 298 16.16 25.63 32.83
C THR A 298 14.73 25.80 33.37
N PRO A 299 14.51 26.53 34.48
CA PRO A 299 13.16 26.83 34.96
C PRO A 299 12.43 27.78 33.99
N LEU A 300 11.15 27.50 33.69
CA LEU A 300 10.27 28.42 32.97
C LEU A 300 9.11 28.85 33.88
N ILE A 301 8.95 30.17 34.03
CA ILE A 301 7.84 30.79 34.76
C ILE A 301 6.72 31.02 33.75
N LYS A 302 5.54 30.43 33.99
CA LYS A 302 4.34 30.77 33.22
C LYS A 302 3.74 32.08 33.74
N SER A 303 3.01 32.78 32.88
CA SER A 303 2.24 34.01 33.19
C SER A 303 1.29 33.90 34.41
N ASN A 304 0.98 32.68 34.87
CA ASN A 304 0.02 32.40 35.94
C ASN A 304 0.69 32.10 37.29
N GLY A 305 2.02 32.29 37.42
CA GLY A 305 2.76 32.03 38.67
C GLY A 305 3.12 30.55 38.91
N GLU A 306 2.71 29.62 38.06
CA GLU A 306 3.14 28.22 38.12
C GLU A 306 4.54 28.05 37.49
N GLU A 307 5.50 27.59 38.29
CA GLU A 307 6.80 27.14 37.81
C GLU A 307 6.66 25.78 37.10
N LYS A 308 7.19 25.65 35.87
CA LYS A 308 7.18 24.39 35.13
C LYS A 308 8.54 24.08 34.55
N VAL A 309 9.11 22.93 34.93
CA VAL A 309 10.41 22.47 34.43
C VAL A 309 10.24 21.88 33.02
N VAL A 310 11.00 22.40 32.05
CA VAL A 310 11.04 21.88 30.68
C VAL A 310 12.35 21.13 30.45
N PHE A 311 12.23 19.88 30.00
CA PHE A 311 13.38 19.04 29.66
C PHE A 311 13.53 18.99 28.14
N THR A 312 14.68 19.43 27.61
CA THR A 312 15.02 19.26 26.18
C THR A 312 15.45 17.82 25.91
N ALA A 313 14.81 17.15 24.95
CA ALA A 313 15.21 15.81 24.53
C ALA A 313 16.52 15.88 23.71
N LYS A 314 17.56 15.16 24.13
CA LYS A 314 18.75 14.93 23.28
C LYS A 314 18.34 14.03 22.11
N GLN A 315 18.10 14.60 20.93
CA GLN A 315 18.06 13.82 19.70
C GLN A 315 19.49 13.35 19.40
N GLN A 316 19.71 12.05 19.26
CA GLN A 316 20.98 11.54 18.73
C GLN A 316 21.05 11.92 17.25
N GLU A 317 21.93 12.87 16.90
CA GLU A 317 22.23 13.23 15.51
C GLU A 317 22.79 12.01 14.78
N LYS A 318 22.00 11.41 13.89
CA LYS A 318 22.51 10.40 12.96
C LYS A 318 23.22 11.13 11.84
N ILE A 319 24.54 11.11 11.88
CA ILE A 319 25.38 11.73 10.85
C ILE A 319 25.21 10.95 9.54
N CYS A 320 24.76 11.63 8.48
CA CYS A 320 24.67 11.06 7.13
C CYS A 320 26.08 10.66 6.66
N PRO A 321 26.30 9.40 6.20
CA PRO A 321 27.57 9.03 5.58
C PRO A 321 27.76 9.77 4.25
N ALA A 322 29.02 9.95 3.83
CA ALA A 322 29.35 10.60 2.57
C ALA A 322 28.64 9.94 1.37
N THR A 323 28.08 10.77 0.48
CA THR A 323 27.35 10.32 -0.70
C THR A 323 28.25 9.47 -1.61
N PRO A 324 27.88 8.21 -1.93
CA PRO A 324 28.63 7.38 -2.87
C PRO A 324 28.67 8.00 -4.28
N GLU A 325 29.80 7.85 -4.96
CA GLU A 325 29.99 8.36 -6.32
C GLU A 325 28.96 7.75 -7.29
N GLY A 326 28.28 8.60 -8.07
CA GLY A 326 27.19 8.17 -8.98
C GLY A 326 25.79 8.10 -8.35
N TYR A 327 25.62 8.42 -7.06
CA TYR A 327 24.33 8.48 -6.38
C TYR A 327 24.02 9.89 -5.85
N TYR A 328 22.72 10.20 -5.67
CA TYR A 328 22.21 11.34 -4.92
C TYR A 328 21.73 10.90 -3.53
N SER A 329 22.03 11.69 -2.50
CA SER A 329 21.46 11.50 -1.16
C SER A 329 19.97 11.90 -1.15
N THR A 330 19.21 11.46 -0.14
CA THR A 330 17.80 11.86 -0.02
C THR A 330 17.67 13.39 0.16
N ASP A 331 18.65 14.03 0.79
CA ASP A 331 18.70 15.47 1.01
C ASP A 331 19.00 16.22 -0.29
N GLU A 332 19.97 15.74 -1.08
CA GLU A 332 20.29 16.30 -2.41
C GLU A 332 19.10 16.18 -3.38
N VAL A 333 18.36 15.05 -3.34
CA VAL A 333 17.12 14.91 -4.11
C VAL A 333 16.05 15.89 -3.61
N ALA A 334 15.94 16.10 -2.30
CA ALA A 334 14.98 17.05 -1.74
C ALA A 334 15.27 18.49 -2.18
N GLU A 335 16.55 18.89 -2.18
CA GLU A 335 17.02 20.19 -2.65
C GLU A 335 16.77 20.38 -4.15
N MET A 336 17.15 19.40 -4.98
CA MET A 336 16.96 19.45 -6.42
C MET A 336 15.50 19.63 -6.82
N PHE A 337 14.58 18.92 -6.15
CA PHE A 337 13.15 19.03 -6.41
C PHE A 337 12.46 20.16 -5.60
N LYS A 338 13.17 20.87 -4.73
CA LYS A 338 12.63 21.89 -3.80
C LYS A 338 11.44 21.40 -2.98
N ILE A 339 11.57 20.20 -2.41
CA ILE A 339 10.54 19.50 -1.63
C ILE A 339 11.09 19.10 -0.27
N SER A 340 10.23 18.69 0.66
CA SER A 340 10.70 18.14 1.93
C SER A 340 11.37 16.78 1.75
N ILE A 341 12.34 16.46 2.62
CA ILE A 341 13.06 15.17 2.65
C ILE A 341 12.08 13.98 2.67
N LYS A 342 11.00 14.09 3.46
CA LYS A 342 9.94 13.08 3.51
C LYS A 342 9.25 12.89 2.16
N HIS A 343 8.97 13.97 1.45
CA HIS A 343 8.32 13.93 0.14
C HIS A 343 9.26 13.41 -0.96
N ALA A 344 10.56 13.72 -0.89
CA ALA A 344 11.58 13.12 -1.75
C ALA A 344 11.58 11.58 -1.62
N GLY A 345 11.47 11.06 -0.40
CA GLY A 345 11.31 9.62 -0.15
C GLY A 345 10.04 9.01 -0.76
N VAL A 346 8.95 9.77 -0.85
CA VAL A 346 7.69 9.32 -1.48
C VAL A 346 7.83 9.27 -3.00
N ILE A 347 8.33 10.35 -3.62
CA ILE A 347 8.49 10.47 -5.07
C ILE A 347 9.41 9.38 -5.63
N THR A 348 10.54 9.15 -4.97
CA THR A 348 11.52 8.14 -5.40
C THR A 348 10.95 6.72 -5.31
N ARG A 349 10.10 6.45 -4.30
CA ARG A 349 9.39 5.18 -4.14
C ARG A 349 8.30 4.97 -5.18
N GLU A 350 7.50 6.00 -5.49
CA GLU A 350 6.42 5.91 -6.49
C GLU A 350 6.96 5.66 -7.91
N ASN A 351 8.14 6.18 -8.22
CA ASN A 351 8.79 6.03 -9.52
C ASN A 351 9.73 4.80 -9.58
N ASN A 352 9.76 3.96 -8.54
CA ASN A 352 10.59 2.76 -8.45
C ASN A 352 12.07 3.01 -8.79
N ILE A 353 12.64 4.10 -8.26
CA ILE A 353 14.01 4.50 -8.57
C ILE A 353 15.00 3.53 -7.90
N PRO A 354 16.01 3.02 -8.65
CA PRO A 354 17.08 2.20 -8.08
C PRO A 354 17.77 2.92 -6.91
N LYS A 355 17.89 2.23 -5.78
CA LYS A 355 18.49 2.80 -4.56
C LYS A 355 19.44 1.84 -3.85
N ILE A 356 20.43 2.41 -3.16
CA ILE A 356 21.32 1.72 -2.22
C ILE A 356 21.00 2.23 -0.81
N ALA A 357 20.95 1.33 0.17
CA ALA A 357 20.77 1.68 1.58
C ALA A 357 22.09 1.52 2.35
N LEU A 358 22.64 2.63 2.88
CA LEU A 358 23.87 2.62 3.70
C LEU A 358 23.58 3.25 5.07
N LYS A 359 23.87 2.51 6.15
CA LYS A 359 23.70 2.97 7.55
C LYS A 359 22.30 3.56 7.86
N GLY A 360 21.26 3.09 7.18
CA GLY A 360 19.89 3.57 7.35
C GLY A 360 19.50 4.78 6.49
N PHE A 361 20.41 5.29 5.64
CA PHE A 361 20.14 6.32 4.64
C PHE A 361 19.96 5.70 3.25
N ASN A 362 19.06 6.27 2.45
CA ASN A 362 18.85 5.86 1.06
C ASN A 362 19.60 6.79 0.11
N PHE A 363 20.28 6.20 -0.87
CA PHE A 363 20.99 6.87 -1.96
C PHE A 363 20.40 6.40 -3.29
N TYR A 364 20.17 7.31 -4.22
CA TYR A 364 19.45 7.07 -5.48
C TYR A 364 20.35 7.28 -6.68
N GLU A 365 20.26 6.44 -7.71
CA GLU A 365 21.11 6.56 -8.90
C GLU A 365 20.88 7.89 -9.64
N LYS A 366 21.96 8.63 -9.97
CA LYS A 366 21.87 9.97 -10.58
C LYS A 366 21.07 9.98 -11.89
N GLY A 367 21.39 9.12 -12.84
CA GLY A 367 20.73 9.11 -14.16
C GLY A 367 19.22 8.85 -14.08
N SER A 368 18.79 7.99 -13.16
CA SER A 368 17.37 7.70 -12.92
C SER A 368 16.63 8.91 -12.31
N ILE A 369 17.30 9.65 -11.43
CA ILE A 369 16.77 10.87 -10.82
C ILE A 369 16.71 12.03 -11.84
N ASP A 370 17.72 12.18 -12.68
CA ASP A 370 17.78 13.23 -13.71
C ASP A 370 16.66 13.05 -14.75
N LEU A 371 16.40 11.81 -15.17
CA LEU A 371 15.27 11.46 -16.04
C LEU A 371 13.92 11.84 -15.39
N LEU A 372 13.78 11.58 -14.08
CA LEU A 372 12.57 11.93 -13.35
C LEU A 372 12.40 13.45 -13.21
N TYR A 373 13.51 14.16 -12.95
CA TYR A 373 13.54 15.60 -12.85
C TYR A 373 13.08 16.24 -14.17
N ASN A 374 13.66 15.81 -15.29
CA ASN A 374 13.30 16.29 -16.63
C ASN A 374 11.84 16.00 -16.99
N LYS A 375 11.30 14.84 -16.58
CA LYS A 375 9.89 14.49 -16.83
C LYS A 375 8.91 15.39 -16.06
N LYS A 376 9.23 15.77 -14.83
CA LYS A 376 8.39 16.63 -13.99
C LYS A 376 8.55 18.11 -14.32
N ASN A 377 9.74 18.53 -14.74
CA ASN A 377 10.07 19.93 -14.99
C ASN A 377 9.80 20.36 -16.45
N LYS A 378 8.65 19.96 -17.03
CA LYS A 378 8.23 20.31 -18.41
C LYS A 378 8.08 21.82 -18.68
N TYR A 379 8.17 22.65 -17.64
CA TYR A 379 7.97 24.09 -17.70
C TYR A 379 9.24 24.89 -17.39
N ALA A 380 10.43 24.31 -17.61
CA ALA A 380 11.71 24.95 -17.33
C ALA A 380 11.90 26.30 -18.07
N GLU A 381 11.18 26.51 -19.17
CA GLU A 381 11.18 27.77 -19.93
C GLU A 381 10.37 28.91 -19.28
N ILE A 382 9.56 28.62 -18.25
CA ILE A 382 8.74 29.63 -17.56
C ILE A 382 9.56 30.27 -16.43
N THR A 383 9.96 31.52 -16.63
CA THR A 383 10.76 32.28 -15.66
C THR A 383 9.91 32.89 -14.54
N ASP A 384 8.71 33.38 -14.88
CA ASP A 384 7.94 34.25 -13.99
C ASP A 384 6.77 33.51 -13.33
N TRP A 385 6.81 33.46 -12.00
CA TRP A 385 5.85 32.74 -11.17
C TRP A 385 5.23 33.68 -10.14
N ILE A 386 3.92 33.53 -9.90
CA ILE A 386 3.15 34.33 -8.94
C ILE A 386 2.40 33.42 -7.97
N THR A 387 2.32 33.82 -6.70
CA THR A 387 1.55 33.08 -5.68
C THR A 387 0.04 33.33 -5.82
N PRO A 388 -0.82 32.44 -5.31
CA PRO A 388 -2.25 32.69 -5.22
C PRO A 388 -2.59 33.99 -4.49
N GLU A 389 -1.80 34.36 -3.48
CA GLU A 389 -2.04 35.57 -2.69
C GLU A 389 -1.71 36.85 -3.46
N GLU A 390 -0.55 36.88 -4.11
CA GLU A 390 -0.15 37.95 -5.02
C GLU A 390 -1.11 38.06 -6.22
N MET A 391 -1.67 36.94 -6.70
CA MET A 391 -2.67 36.97 -7.76
C MET A 391 -3.98 37.62 -7.29
N ARG A 392 -4.40 37.40 -6.04
CA ARG A 392 -5.58 38.06 -5.45
C ARG A 392 -5.37 39.57 -5.35
N THR A 393 -4.18 40.02 -4.93
CA THR A 393 -3.88 41.45 -4.78
C THR A 393 -3.68 42.13 -6.13
N THR A 394 -2.88 41.54 -7.03
CA THR A 394 -2.53 42.11 -8.34
C THR A 394 -3.73 42.21 -9.26
N TYR A 395 -4.55 41.14 -9.36
CA TYR A 395 -5.67 41.09 -10.30
C TYR A 395 -7.04 41.32 -9.65
N LYS A 396 -7.07 41.70 -8.36
CA LYS A 396 -8.29 41.96 -7.57
C LYS A 396 -9.31 40.82 -7.68
N MET A 397 -8.86 39.59 -7.52
CA MET A 397 -9.68 38.38 -7.63
C MET A 397 -9.97 37.78 -6.25
N THR A 398 -11.15 37.18 -6.08
CA THR A 398 -11.46 36.39 -4.87
C THR A 398 -10.68 35.08 -4.89
N ALA A 399 -10.51 34.45 -3.73
CA ALA A 399 -9.79 33.17 -3.62
C ALA A 399 -10.42 32.06 -4.49
N ASP A 400 -11.76 32.04 -4.60
CA ASP A 400 -12.48 31.11 -5.48
C ASP A 400 -12.33 31.48 -6.96
N GLY A 401 -12.37 32.78 -7.27
CA GLY A 401 -12.13 33.29 -8.61
C GLY A 401 -10.74 32.90 -9.15
N VAL A 402 -9.70 32.96 -8.31
CA VAL A 402 -8.36 32.48 -8.65
C VAL A 402 -8.38 31.00 -9.01
N ARG A 403 -8.93 30.13 -8.15
CA ARG A 403 -9.01 28.67 -8.42
C ARG A 403 -9.75 28.35 -9.71
N SER A 404 -10.91 28.97 -9.91
CA SER A 404 -11.73 28.79 -11.11
C SER A 404 -11.00 29.24 -12.37
N PHE A 405 -10.29 30.36 -12.32
CA PHE A 405 -9.52 30.90 -13.45
C PHE A 405 -8.35 29.99 -13.84
N ILE A 406 -7.53 29.57 -12.87
CA ILE A 406 -6.43 28.63 -13.11
C ILE A 406 -6.97 27.33 -13.74
N HIS A 407 -8.05 26.77 -13.17
CA HIS A 407 -8.62 25.51 -13.65
C HIS A 407 -9.21 25.62 -15.07
N ARG A 408 -9.95 26.71 -15.35
CA ARG A 408 -10.59 26.95 -16.65
C ARG A 408 -9.57 27.11 -17.77
N HIS A 409 -8.48 27.81 -17.49
CA HIS A 409 -7.48 28.15 -18.51
C HIS A 409 -6.27 27.23 -18.52
N LYS A 410 -6.26 26.18 -17.67
CA LYS A 410 -5.18 25.17 -17.60
C LYS A 410 -3.79 25.80 -17.44
N ILE A 411 -3.69 26.80 -16.57
CA ILE A 411 -2.46 27.55 -16.34
C ILE A 411 -1.42 26.65 -15.66
N PRO A 412 -0.16 26.62 -16.15
CA PRO A 412 0.92 25.85 -15.51
C PRO A 412 1.09 26.21 -14.04
N ALA A 413 1.24 25.18 -13.20
CA ALA A 413 1.40 25.31 -11.75
C ALA A 413 2.63 24.51 -11.29
N LYS A 414 3.41 25.07 -10.35
CA LYS A 414 4.49 24.39 -9.64
C LYS A 414 4.28 24.49 -8.13
N VAL A 415 4.82 23.54 -7.37
CA VAL A 415 4.76 23.54 -5.91
C VAL A 415 6.19 23.50 -5.37
N GLU A 416 6.61 24.54 -4.65
CA GLU A 416 7.91 24.61 -3.99
C GLU A 416 7.68 24.65 -2.48
N TYR A 417 8.27 23.72 -1.72
CA TYR A 417 8.16 23.62 -0.25
C TYR A 417 6.72 23.70 0.32
N GLY A 418 5.73 23.21 -0.42
CA GLY A 418 4.31 23.22 -0.02
C GLY A 418 3.54 24.48 -0.44
N SER A 419 4.22 25.47 -1.03
CA SER A 419 3.62 26.67 -1.60
C SER A 419 3.39 26.48 -3.10
N THR A 420 2.15 26.73 -3.56
CA THR A 420 1.79 26.64 -4.98
C THR A 420 2.06 27.96 -5.68
N TYR A 421 2.64 27.91 -6.87
CA TYR A 421 2.90 29.04 -7.75
C TYR A 421 2.29 28.79 -9.12
N TYR A 422 1.82 29.85 -9.78
CA TYR A 422 1.25 29.82 -11.12
C TYR A 422 2.09 30.66 -12.08
N SER A 423 2.11 30.30 -13.37
CA SER A 423 2.84 31.09 -14.37
C SER A 423 2.22 32.48 -14.53
N LYS A 424 2.98 33.51 -14.19
CA LYS A 424 2.57 34.92 -14.32
C LYS A 424 2.36 35.29 -15.80
N GLN A 425 3.28 34.85 -16.66
CA GLN A 425 3.20 35.09 -18.11
C GLN A 425 1.88 34.58 -18.71
N HIS A 426 1.50 33.33 -18.42
CA HIS A 426 0.25 32.75 -18.95
C HIS A 426 -0.99 33.47 -18.40
N ILE A 427 -0.95 33.91 -17.14
CA ILE A 427 -2.03 34.70 -16.53
C ILE A 427 -2.18 36.05 -17.24
N GLU A 428 -1.07 36.75 -17.48
CA GLU A 428 -1.05 38.03 -18.21
C GLU A 428 -1.46 37.86 -19.66
N GLU A 429 -1.08 36.77 -20.33
CA GLU A 429 -1.53 36.46 -21.68
C GLU A 429 -3.06 36.37 -21.76
N ILE A 430 -3.69 35.73 -20.79
CA ILE A 430 -5.15 35.56 -20.75
C ILE A 430 -5.84 36.86 -20.34
N LYS A 431 -5.29 37.60 -19.37
CA LYS A 431 -5.90 38.83 -18.84
C LYS A 431 -5.73 40.01 -19.80
N ASN A 432 -4.55 40.14 -20.41
CA ASN A 432 -4.16 41.28 -21.24
C ASN A 432 -4.23 40.96 -22.75
N GLY A 433 -4.56 39.71 -23.12
CA GLY A 433 -4.69 39.29 -24.52
C GLY A 433 -3.38 39.31 -25.28
N TYR A 434 -2.25 39.00 -24.63
CA TYR A 434 -0.92 39.06 -25.25
C TYR A 434 -0.80 38.11 -26.45
N PHE A 435 -0.16 38.58 -27.51
CA PHE A 435 0.18 37.81 -28.69
C PHE A 435 1.54 38.28 -29.24
N VAL A 436 2.24 37.41 -29.96
CA VAL A 436 3.54 37.73 -30.56
C VAL A 436 3.39 38.94 -31.50
N GLY A 437 4.11 40.03 -31.23
CA GLY A 437 3.99 41.30 -31.96
C GLY A 437 2.96 42.30 -31.42
N ARG A 438 2.47 42.12 -30.17
CA ARG A 438 1.51 43.00 -29.50
C ARG A 438 1.97 44.45 -29.40
N ASP A 439 3.27 44.68 -29.28
CA ASP A 439 3.92 45.99 -29.25
C ASP A 439 3.49 46.91 -30.42
N ARG A 440 3.17 46.32 -31.58
CA ARG A 440 2.73 47.02 -32.80
C ARG A 440 1.23 47.35 -32.87
N TYR A 441 0.44 46.98 -31.86
CA TYR A 441 -1.02 47.19 -31.84
C TYR A 441 -1.48 47.94 -30.59
N TYR A 442 -2.45 48.85 -30.72
CA TYR A 442 -3.17 49.45 -29.58
C TYR A 442 -4.35 48.58 -29.17
N SER A 443 -4.62 48.54 -27.87
CA SER A 443 -5.96 48.25 -27.37
C SER A 443 -6.85 49.50 -27.47
N VAL A 444 -8.18 49.31 -27.43
CA VAL A 444 -9.14 50.42 -27.40
C VAL A 444 -8.89 51.35 -26.22
N GLU A 445 -8.59 50.79 -25.03
CA GLU A 445 -8.31 51.55 -23.81
C GLU A 445 -7.01 52.36 -23.92
N GLU A 446 -5.97 51.80 -24.55
CA GLU A 446 -4.69 52.49 -24.77
C GLU A 446 -4.85 53.67 -25.74
N ALA A 447 -5.59 53.48 -26.83
CA ALA A 447 -5.85 54.55 -27.80
C ALA A 447 -6.71 55.67 -27.20
N THR A 448 -7.73 55.32 -26.41
CA THR A 448 -8.55 56.27 -25.65
C THR A 448 -7.70 57.10 -24.71
N LYS A 449 -6.77 56.48 -23.98
CA LYS A 449 -5.89 57.20 -23.05
C LYS A 449 -4.85 58.06 -23.76
N LYS A 450 -4.29 57.60 -24.88
CA LYS A 450 -3.25 58.33 -25.64
C LYS A 450 -3.81 59.56 -26.34
N TYR A 451 -4.97 59.44 -26.98
CA TYR A 451 -5.57 60.49 -27.80
C TYR A 451 -6.75 61.21 -27.13
N ASN A 452 -7.03 60.89 -25.86
CA ASN A 452 -8.13 61.42 -25.06
C ASN A 452 -9.51 61.29 -25.76
N LEU A 453 -9.73 60.18 -26.47
CA LEU A 453 -10.95 59.89 -27.24
C LEU A 453 -11.90 58.98 -26.46
N THR A 454 -13.21 59.14 -26.62
CA THR A 454 -14.18 58.19 -26.04
C THR A 454 -14.09 56.81 -26.72
N ASN A 455 -14.38 55.74 -25.98
CA ASN A 455 -14.35 54.36 -26.51
C ASN A 455 -15.17 54.22 -27.81
N SER A 456 -16.35 54.86 -27.86
CA SER A 456 -17.24 54.85 -29.03
C SER A 456 -16.58 55.46 -30.27
N LEU A 457 -15.82 56.54 -30.08
CA LEU A 457 -15.15 57.25 -31.17
C LEU A 457 -13.95 56.44 -31.70
N VAL A 458 -13.21 55.76 -30.82
CA VAL A 458 -12.17 54.81 -31.23
C VAL A 458 -12.77 53.67 -32.07
N PHE A 459 -13.90 53.10 -31.66
CA PHE A 459 -14.60 52.09 -32.46
C PHE A 459 -15.10 52.62 -33.80
N TYR A 460 -15.62 53.85 -33.83
CA TYR A 460 -16.03 54.50 -35.07
C TYR A 460 -14.87 54.57 -36.06
N TYR A 461 -13.71 55.08 -35.65
CA TYR A 461 -12.56 55.20 -36.54
C TYR A 461 -12.02 53.85 -37.00
N VAL A 462 -11.88 52.89 -36.09
CA VAL A 462 -11.41 51.53 -36.42
C VAL A 462 -12.33 50.86 -37.44
N ASN A 463 -13.65 51.03 -37.32
CA ASN A 463 -14.63 50.43 -38.23
C ASN A 463 -14.76 51.19 -39.56
N HIS A 464 -14.84 52.53 -39.51
CA HIS A 464 -15.05 53.38 -40.68
C HIS A 464 -13.85 53.33 -41.62
N TYR A 465 -12.63 53.42 -41.08
CA TYR A 465 -11.39 53.41 -41.85
C TYR A 465 -10.77 52.02 -42.02
N LYS A 466 -11.49 50.97 -41.59
CA LYS A 466 -11.14 49.55 -41.79
C LYS A 466 -9.69 49.22 -41.40
N LEU A 467 -9.25 49.69 -40.24
CA LEU A 467 -7.87 49.48 -39.77
C LEU A 467 -7.55 48.00 -39.56
N THR A 468 -6.29 47.63 -39.79
CA THR A 468 -5.82 46.26 -39.58
C THR A 468 -5.98 45.88 -38.12
N ARG A 469 -6.85 44.91 -37.83
CA ARG A 469 -7.20 44.49 -36.47
C ARG A 469 -7.08 43.00 -36.24
N VAL A 470 -6.66 42.64 -35.03
CA VAL A 470 -6.60 41.27 -34.52
C VAL A 470 -7.60 41.15 -33.37
N LYS A 471 -8.54 40.20 -33.47
CA LYS A 471 -9.49 39.89 -32.40
C LYS A 471 -8.96 38.72 -31.57
N LYS A 472 -8.76 38.93 -30.26
CA LYS A 472 -8.38 37.89 -29.31
C LYS A 472 -9.41 37.86 -28.18
N GLN A 473 -10.28 36.83 -28.22
CA GLN A 473 -11.40 36.68 -27.30
C GLN A 473 -12.30 37.95 -27.25
N LYS A 474 -12.36 38.64 -26.12
CA LYS A 474 -13.13 39.88 -25.91
C LYS A 474 -12.38 41.14 -26.38
N PHE A 475 -11.06 41.06 -26.58
CA PHE A 475 -10.23 42.21 -26.93
C PHE A 475 -10.07 42.36 -28.44
N ILE A 476 -10.12 43.61 -28.90
CA ILE A 476 -9.81 44.01 -30.27
C ILE A 476 -8.55 44.87 -30.21
N PHE A 477 -7.54 44.47 -30.97
CA PHE A 477 -6.28 45.19 -31.12
C PHE A 477 -6.16 45.69 -32.55
N PHE A 478 -5.70 46.92 -32.78
CA PHE A 478 -5.53 47.51 -34.11
C PHE A 478 -4.15 48.15 -34.25
N ARG A 479 -3.60 48.15 -35.48
CA ARG A 479 -2.19 48.49 -35.72
C ARG A 479 -1.90 49.95 -35.34
N LYS A 480 -0.89 50.17 -34.49
CA LYS A 480 -0.54 51.51 -33.95
C LYS A 480 -0.21 52.49 -35.06
N GLU A 481 0.67 52.09 -35.96
CA GLU A 481 1.13 52.92 -37.09
C GLU A 481 0.00 53.41 -38.00
N GLU A 482 -1.06 52.62 -38.18
CA GLU A 482 -2.20 53.00 -39.02
C GLU A 482 -3.12 53.97 -38.27
N PHE A 483 -3.34 53.72 -36.98
CA PHE A 483 -4.16 54.58 -36.13
C PHE A 483 -3.49 55.92 -35.82
N ASP A 484 -2.19 55.91 -35.53
CA ASP A 484 -1.39 57.11 -35.28
C ASP A 484 -1.39 58.02 -36.52
N ARG A 485 -1.16 57.47 -37.73
CA ARG A 485 -1.27 58.22 -39.00
C ARG A 485 -2.67 58.79 -39.24
N LEU A 486 -3.72 58.06 -38.85
CA LEU A 486 -5.10 58.55 -38.97
C LEU A 486 -5.35 59.71 -38.01
N MET A 487 -4.86 59.62 -36.78
CA MET A 487 -4.98 60.69 -35.80
C MET A 487 -4.14 61.91 -36.19
N GLU A 488 -2.92 61.73 -36.71
CA GLU A 488 -2.08 62.82 -37.21
C GLU A 488 -2.73 63.56 -38.38
N LYS A 489 -3.32 62.85 -39.35
CA LYS A 489 -4.11 63.47 -40.43
C LYS A 489 -5.26 64.29 -39.89
N ARG A 490 -5.97 63.77 -38.88
CA ARG A 490 -7.04 64.50 -38.22
C ARG A 490 -6.52 65.75 -37.50
N PHE A 491 -5.44 65.67 -36.73
CA PHE A 491 -4.90 66.85 -36.06
C PHE A 491 -4.36 67.88 -37.06
N SER A 492 -3.81 67.46 -38.21
CA SER A 492 -3.44 68.37 -39.31
C SER A 492 -4.63 68.95 -40.08
N GLU A 493 -5.77 68.25 -40.19
CA GLU A 493 -7.00 68.78 -40.80
C GLU A 493 -7.82 69.64 -39.82
N ASP A 494 -7.80 69.30 -38.52
CA ASP A 494 -8.44 70.08 -37.45
C ASP A 494 -7.66 71.40 -37.19
N ASP A 495 -6.37 71.48 -37.51
CA ASP A 495 -5.61 72.76 -37.60
C ASP A 495 -6.11 73.68 -38.74
N PHE A 496 -6.88 73.16 -39.69
CA PHE A 496 -7.58 73.95 -40.72
C PHE A 496 -9.05 74.24 -40.39
N ILE A 497 -9.64 73.56 -39.40
CA ILE A 497 -11.03 73.78 -38.96
C ILE A 497 -11.10 74.63 -37.67
N ALA A 498 -9.98 74.84 -36.97
CA ALA A 498 -9.86 75.85 -35.91
C ALA A 498 -9.59 77.29 -36.43
N ASN A 499 -9.65 77.53 -37.75
CA ASN A 499 -9.49 78.87 -38.36
C ASN A 499 -10.63 79.24 -39.34
N ILE A 500 -11.82 78.66 -39.15
CA ILE A 500 -13.06 79.22 -39.68
C ILE A 500 -13.98 79.45 -38.49
N ASP A 501 -13.81 80.61 -37.87
CA ASP A 501 -14.73 81.18 -36.89
C ASP A 501 -16.13 81.33 -37.51
N ILE A 502 -17.16 80.82 -36.82
CA ILE A 502 -18.23 81.56 -36.13
C ILE A 502 -18.91 80.62 -35.13
#